data_AF-A0A7H8NLD7-F1
#
_entry.id   AF-A0A7H8NLD7-F1
#
_cell.length_a   1.000
_cell.length_b   1.000
_cell.length_c   1.000
_cell.angle_alpha   90.00
_cell.angle_beta   90.00
_cell.angle_gamma   90.00
#
_symmetry.space_group_name_H-M   'P 1'
#
loop_
_entity.id
_entity.type
_entity.pdbx_description
1 polymer ?
#
loop_
_entity_poly.entity_id
_entity_poly.type
_entity_poly.pdbx_seq_one_letter_code
_entity_poly.pdbx_strand_id
1 'polypeptide(L)'
;MLISIVKTAAVVACLALGVAPAVRAASPPTNLSDKNTEVKLTFDRASAVGNLNVYWRAVAAVKPGYYTSAQGGYTQVHFLCLSETDSTSGACPTSSQGSGRYGSTPITLKFTERRSRISVDLIATGTITRIFSETGNPACDSFVTSTSWALNGAGATYCDAPGRPYINGTSINVVLPSAQLKRIPTGGEWSAQLVLNGKPWASSPPTVKWVAYIDLTVTDKGNIQAFLPQFPTGKARVDLNLRAQPLPAAGSRVTGLATIDLCLYDGYNSNSSSFQLTFKDALPRGGRLPEQFSVVRKADPLSPAPDQNNPSDRIDYTVEMSGPALGSGKPGVRPLVNGETFTMTSIGDANIRAVRIPQVITPVVCTPTPLTLTAVPFNQLDKRAGHYEGTLSVVFTPSSESL
;
A
#
# COMPACT_ATOMS: atom_id res chain seq x y z
N MET A 1 18.91 -3.21 96.44
CA MET A 1 19.10 -3.66 95.05
C MET A 1 17.80 -4.32 94.63
N LEU A 2 16.84 -3.49 94.18
CA LEU A 2 15.43 -3.86 94.00
C LEU A 2 15.13 -4.08 92.51
N ILE A 3 14.41 -5.16 92.27
CA ILE A 3 13.87 -5.63 90.99
C ILE A 3 12.79 -4.64 90.51
N SER A 4 12.89 -4.26 89.24
CA SER A 4 12.01 -3.28 88.59
C SER A 4 10.65 -3.90 88.24
N ILE A 5 9.57 -3.25 88.68
CA ILE A 5 8.17 -3.58 88.37
C ILE A 5 7.73 -2.73 87.19
N VAL A 6 7.29 -3.39 86.11
CA VAL A 6 6.67 -2.77 84.94
C VAL A 6 5.27 -2.25 85.32
N LYS A 7 5.01 -0.97 85.05
CA LYS A 7 3.65 -0.40 85.05
C LYS A 7 3.32 0.18 83.68
N THR A 8 2.31 -0.41 83.07
CA THR A 8 1.66 -0.04 81.82
C THR A 8 0.92 1.29 81.99
N ALA A 9 1.15 2.26 81.09
CA ALA A 9 0.34 3.46 80.97
C ALA A 9 -0.28 3.49 79.57
N ALA A 10 -1.61 3.41 79.51
CA ALA A 10 -2.38 3.54 78.29
C ALA A 10 -2.44 5.02 77.88
N VAL A 11 -1.95 5.34 76.68
CA VAL A 11 -2.12 6.65 76.06
C VAL A 11 -3.23 6.53 75.02
N VAL A 12 -4.35 7.21 75.29
CA VAL A 12 -5.45 7.41 74.34
C VAL A 12 -4.97 8.41 73.28
N ALA A 13 -4.61 7.92 72.09
CA ALA A 13 -4.31 8.77 70.94
C ALA A 13 -5.60 9.03 70.15
N CYS A 14 -6.10 10.27 70.23
CA CYS A 14 -7.19 10.76 69.41
C CYS A 14 -6.66 10.98 67.98
N LEU A 15 -6.93 10.05 67.06
CA LEU A 15 -6.64 10.23 65.63
C LEU A 15 -7.65 11.21 65.03
N ALA A 16 -7.26 12.48 64.94
CA ALA A 16 -7.93 13.42 64.04
C ALA A 16 -7.56 13.06 62.60
N LEU A 17 -8.44 12.30 61.92
CA LEU A 17 -8.40 12.08 60.48
C LEU A 17 -8.75 13.38 59.76
N GLY A 18 -7.76 14.27 59.62
CA GLY A 18 -7.83 15.39 58.69
C GLY A 18 -7.76 14.85 57.27
N VAL A 19 -8.90 14.75 56.59
CA VAL A 19 -8.93 14.52 55.14
C VAL A 19 -8.48 15.82 54.48
N ALA A 20 -7.19 15.94 54.18
CA ALA A 20 -6.73 17.02 53.31
C ALA A 20 -7.39 16.83 51.94
N PRO A 21 -8.03 17.85 51.36
CA PRO A 21 -8.53 17.73 50.00
C PRO A 21 -7.33 17.44 49.09
N ALA A 22 -7.42 16.39 48.29
CA ALA A 22 -6.44 16.09 47.26
C ALA A 22 -6.37 17.31 46.32
N VAL A 23 -5.33 18.14 46.47
CA VAL A 23 -5.01 19.19 45.52
C VAL A 23 -4.62 18.48 44.24
N ARG A 24 -5.55 18.42 43.29
CA ARG A 24 -5.32 17.89 41.96
C ARG A 24 -4.30 18.83 41.31
N ALA A 25 -3.03 18.44 41.31
CA ALA A 25 -1.97 19.21 40.66
C ALA A 25 -2.39 19.48 39.21
N ALA A 26 -2.46 20.75 38.83
CA ALA A 26 -2.77 21.14 37.46
C ALA A 26 -1.72 20.52 36.53
N SER A 27 -2.17 19.90 35.44
CA SER A 27 -1.25 19.34 34.44
C SER A 27 -0.32 20.44 33.91
N PRO A 28 0.94 20.11 33.56
CA PRO A 28 1.83 21.09 32.98
C PRO A 28 1.30 21.58 31.62
N PRO A 29 1.67 22.81 31.19
CA PRO A 29 1.31 23.30 29.87
C PRO A 29 1.97 22.46 28.78
N THR A 30 1.22 22.20 27.71
CA THR A 30 1.75 21.68 26.45
C THR A 30 2.07 22.87 25.55
N ASN A 31 3.35 23.06 25.25
CA ASN A 31 3.79 24.12 24.35
C ASN A 31 3.78 23.63 22.91
N LEU A 32 3.61 24.57 21.99
CA LEU A 32 3.76 24.30 20.57
C LEU A 32 5.20 23.85 20.30
N SER A 33 5.38 22.64 19.79
CA SER A 33 6.67 22.04 19.46
C SER A 33 6.62 21.35 18.10
N ASP A 34 7.80 21.04 17.55
CA ASP A 34 7.91 20.19 16.37
C ASP A 34 7.27 18.81 16.62
N LYS A 35 6.75 18.22 15.56
CA LYS A 35 6.10 16.91 15.63
C LYS A 35 6.32 16.11 14.35
N ASN A 36 6.79 14.89 14.49
CA ASN A 36 6.85 13.90 13.41
C ASN A 36 5.82 12.79 13.67
N THR A 37 5.16 12.31 12.62
CA THR A 37 4.15 11.25 12.72
C THR A 37 4.23 10.35 11.51
N GLU A 38 4.20 9.03 11.74
CA GLU A 38 4.05 8.03 10.69
C GLU A 38 2.62 7.52 10.67
N VAL A 39 2.06 7.42 9.47
CA VAL A 39 0.67 6.98 9.25
C VAL A 39 0.69 5.89 8.20
N LYS A 40 0.16 4.73 8.53
CA LYS A 40 0.13 3.56 7.64
C LYS A 40 -1.28 3.05 7.47
N LEU A 41 -1.65 2.68 6.24
CA LEU A 41 -2.94 2.06 5.93
C LEU A 41 -2.80 1.00 4.86
N THR A 42 -3.40 -0.16 5.09
CA THR A 42 -3.47 -1.25 4.11
C THR A 42 -4.91 -1.48 3.69
N PHE A 43 -5.17 -1.57 2.39
CA PHE A 43 -6.49 -1.95 1.86
C PHE A 43 -6.41 -2.52 0.44
N ASP A 44 -7.42 -3.28 0.05
CA ASP A 44 -7.62 -3.69 -1.36
C ASP A 44 -8.59 -2.73 -2.05
N ARG A 45 -8.37 -2.43 -3.34
CA ARG A 45 -9.18 -1.47 -4.11
C ARG A 45 -10.65 -1.85 -4.22
N ALA A 46 -10.99 -3.14 -4.15
CA ALA A 46 -12.37 -3.61 -4.16
C ALA A 46 -13.02 -3.57 -2.77
N SER A 47 -12.24 -3.35 -1.71
CA SER A 47 -12.74 -3.34 -0.33
C SER A 47 -13.29 -1.98 0.08
N ALA A 48 -14.19 -1.98 1.07
CA ALA A 48 -14.60 -0.75 1.74
C ALA A 48 -13.44 -0.21 2.60
N VAL A 49 -13.12 1.07 2.44
CA VAL A 49 -12.07 1.76 3.21
C VAL A 49 -12.69 2.90 4.01
N GLY A 50 -12.30 3.01 5.28
CA GLY A 50 -12.70 4.10 6.16
C GLY A 50 -11.92 5.40 5.89
N ASN A 51 -12.22 6.45 6.63
CA ASN A 51 -11.40 7.66 6.62
C ASN A 51 -10.05 7.38 7.30
N LEU A 52 -8.98 7.95 6.75
CA LEU A 52 -7.65 7.89 7.37
C LEU A 52 -7.40 9.16 8.18
N ASN A 53 -7.28 9.01 9.50
CA ASN A 53 -6.92 10.12 10.38
C ASN A 53 -5.40 10.28 10.41
N VAL A 54 -4.89 11.29 9.68
CA VAL A 54 -3.46 11.67 9.71
C VAL A 54 -3.11 12.30 11.06
N TYR A 55 -3.98 13.21 11.52
CA TYR A 55 -3.98 13.69 12.89
C TYR A 55 -5.38 13.55 13.46
N TRP A 56 -5.49 12.97 14.66
CA TRP A 56 -6.75 12.84 15.38
C TRP A 56 -6.65 13.52 16.74
N ARG A 57 -7.39 14.61 16.91
CA ARG A 57 -7.44 15.45 18.12
C ARG A 57 -6.06 15.71 18.70
N ALA A 58 -5.08 15.93 17.82
CA ALA A 58 -3.69 16.08 18.23
C ALA A 58 -3.53 17.45 18.90
N VAL A 59 -3.28 17.45 20.21
CA VAL A 59 -3.10 18.69 20.97
C VAL A 59 -1.83 19.39 20.49
N ALA A 60 -1.98 20.61 19.99
CA ALA A 60 -0.88 21.43 19.49
C ALA A 60 -0.27 22.28 20.58
N ALA A 61 -1.12 22.92 21.40
CA ALA A 61 -0.72 23.62 22.60
C ALA A 61 -1.91 23.70 23.56
N VAL A 62 -1.68 23.63 24.85
CA VAL A 62 -2.69 23.89 25.89
C VAL A 62 -2.02 24.39 27.16
N LYS A 63 -2.58 25.42 27.76
CA LYS A 63 -2.19 25.92 29.08
C LYS A 63 -3.32 25.65 30.07
N PRO A 64 -3.15 24.71 31.00
CA PRO A 64 -4.18 24.41 32.00
C PRO A 64 -4.43 25.61 32.93
N GLY A 65 -5.70 25.85 33.26
CA GLY A 65 -6.12 26.97 34.11
C GLY A 65 -7.28 27.75 33.50
N TYR A 66 -8.06 28.41 34.35
CA TYR A 66 -9.19 29.24 33.94
C TYR A 66 -8.72 30.65 33.58
N TYR A 67 -9.11 31.14 32.40
CA TYR A 67 -8.67 32.43 31.89
C TYR A 67 -9.84 33.25 31.36
N THR A 68 -9.87 34.53 31.72
CA THR A 68 -10.86 35.51 31.25
C THR A 68 -10.29 36.44 30.17
N SER A 69 -9.07 36.17 29.71
CA SER A 69 -8.36 36.93 28.68
C SER A 69 -7.45 36.02 27.85
N ALA A 70 -7.13 36.47 26.63
CA ALA A 70 -6.29 35.71 25.70
C ALA A 70 -4.90 35.41 26.29
N GLN A 71 -4.54 34.13 26.32
CA GLN A 71 -3.25 33.63 26.83
C GLN A 71 -2.14 33.61 25.77
N GLY A 72 -2.15 34.54 24.80
CA GLY A 72 -1.14 34.61 23.74
C GLY A 72 -1.04 33.30 22.95
N GLY A 73 0.18 32.71 22.93
CA GLY A 73 0.59 31.58 22.09
C GLY A 73 -0.14 30.24 22.24
N TYR A 74 -1.17 30.16 23.08
CA TYR A 74 -2.06 28.99 23.20
C TYR A 74 -3.43 29.20 22.55
N THR A 75 -3.83 30.47 22.38
CA THR A 75 -5.21 30.86 21.99
C THR A 75 -5.39 31.06 20.50
N GLN A 76 -4.29 31.30 19.79
CA GLN A 76 -4.25 31.64 18.38
C GLN A 76 -3.41 30.66 17.56
N VAL A 77 -3.08 29.50 18.14
CA VAL A 77 -2.30 28.48 17.44
C VAL A 77 -3.03 28.09 16.17
N HIS A 78 -2.29 28.08 15.07
CA HIS A 78 -2.81 27.73 13.75
C HIS A 78 -1.69 27.16 12.88
N PHE A 79 -2.09 26.57 11.75
CA PHE A 79 -1.22 25.82 10.85
C PHE A 79 -1.36 26.31 9.42
N LEU A 80 -0.23 26.39 8.74
CA LEU A 80 -0.13 26.85 7.35
C LEU A 80 0.62 25.81 6.53
N CYS A 81 0.29 25.67 5.25
CA CYS A 81 1.12 24.89 4.34
C CYS A 81 2.38 25.67 3.95
N LEU A 82 3.31 24.98 3.28
CA LEU A 82 4.51 25.62 2.71
C LEU A 82 4.22 26.33 1.39
N SER A 83 3.19 25.90 0.68
CA SER A 83 2.75 26.42 -0.62
C SER A 83 1.23 26.35 -0.73
N GLU A 84 0.64 27.25 -1.52
CA GLU A 84 -0.79 27.19 -1.86
C GLU A 84 -1.06 26.33 -3.10
N THR A 85 -0.02 25.98 -3.87
CA THR A 85 -0.16 25.30 -5.16
C THR A 85 0.67 24.02 -5.28
N ASP A 86 1.80 23.93 -4.58
CA ASP A 86 2.66 22.73 -4.62
C ASP A 86 2.15 21.67 -3.64
N SER A 87 1.61 20.57 -4.17
CA SER A 87 1.05 19.46 -3.40
C SER A 87 2.09 18.47 -2.85
N THR A 88 3.38 18.64 -3.17
CA THR A 88 4.46 17.72 -2.76
C THR A 88 4.59 17.57 -1.24
N SER A 89 4.35 18.66 -0.50
CA SER A 89 4.32 18.67 0.97
C SER A 89 2.95 19.09 1.54
N GLY A 90 1.92 19.08 0.71
CA GLY A 90 0.60 19.63 1.01
C GLY A 90 0.42 21.07 0.53
N ALA A 91 -0.59 21.28 -0.31
CA ALA A 91 -1.01 22.60 -0.79
C ALA A 91 -2.26 23.08 -0.04
N CYS A 92 -2.14 24.22 0.65
CA CYS A 92 -3.24 24.89 1.36
C CYS A 92 -2.82 26.34 1.71
N PRO A 93 -3.68 27.18 2.32
CA PRO A 93 -3.33 28.57 2.63
C PRO A 93 -1.99 28.74 3.36
N THR A 94 -1.21 29.72 2.92
CA THR A 94 0.13 30.06 3.46
C THR A 94 0.11 31.32 4.32
N SER A 95 -1.06 31.96 4.47
CA SER A 95 -1.25 33.18 5.25
C SER A 95 -2.26 33.00 6.39
N SER A 96 -1.96 33.65 7.52
CA SER A 96 -2.78 33.65 8.73
C SER A 96 -4.06 34.48 8.53
N GLN A 97 -5.19 33.99 9.03
CA GLN A 97 -6.44 34.75 9.09
C GLN A 97 -6.68 35.21 10.54
N GLY A 98 -6.22 36.44 10.83
CA GLY A 98 -6.16 37.00 12.18
C GLY A 98 -7.53 37.17 12.87
N SER A 99 -8.59 37.46 12.11
CA SER A 99 -9.97 37.53 12.62
C SER A 99 -10.55 36.16 13.02
N GLY A 100 -9.83 35.08 12.73
CA GLY A 100 -10.36 33.73 12.77
C GLY A 100 -11.06 33.35 11.46
N ARG A 101 -11.14 32.04 11.23
CA ARG A 101 -11.81 31.45 10.07
C ARG A 101 -12.42 30.12 10.47
N TYR A 102 -13.73 30.02 10.31
CA TYR A 102 -14.49 28.80 10.56
C TYR A 102 -14.45 27.86 9.35
N GLY A 103 -14.81 26.60 9.58
CA GLY A 103 -14.90 25.56 8.57
C GLY A 103 -13.65 24.68 8.53
N SER A 104 -13.40 24.11 7.36
CA SER A 104 -12.29 23.20 7.13
C SER A 104 -11.38 23.69 6.01
N THR A 105 -10.10 23.37 6.12
CA THR A 105 -9.11 23.62 5.08
C THR A 105 -8.95 22.37 4.21
N PRO A 106 -9.25 22.43 2.91
CA PRO A 106 -8.81 21.39 1.99
C PRO A 106 -7.28 21.45 1.85
N ILE A 107 -6.63 20.30 1.84
CA ILE A 107 -5.18 20.15 1.68
C ILE A 107 -4.94 19.16 0.55
N THR A 108 -4.40 19.64 -0.57
CA THR A 108 -4.06 18.76 -1.69
C THR A 108 -2.69 18.12 -1.45
N LEU A 109 -2.65 16.79 -1.41
CA LEU A 109 -1.46 15.99 -1.15
C LEU A 109 -1.15 15.09 -2.33
N LYS A 110 0.09 15.15 -2.80
CA LYS A 110 0.60 14.30 -3.87
C LYS A 110 1.06 12.96 -3.30
N PHE A 111 0.34 11.89 -3.65
CA PHE A 111 0.76 10.52 -3.42
C PHE A 111 1.54 10.01 -4.62
N THR A 112 2.66 9.32 -4.40
CA THR A 112 3.48 8.75 -5.49
C THR A 112 3.72 7.28 -5.22
N GLU A 113 3.48 6.45 -6.23
CA GLU A 113 3.74 5.01 -6.14
C GLU A 113 5.23 4.70 -6.31
N ARG A 114 5.74 3.80 -5.49
CA ARG A 114 7.17 3.50 -5.35
C ARG A 114 7.83 3.02 -6.64
N ARG A 115 7.22 2.07 -7.35
CA ARG A 115 7.84 1.38 -8.50
C ARG A 115 7.55 2.10 -9.82
N SER A 116 6.29 2.35 -10.12
CA SER A 116 5.83 3.00 -11.36
C SER A 116 6.07 4.51 -11.39
N ARG A 117 6.27 5.14 -10.22
CA ARG A 117 6.40 6.61 -10.07
C ARG A 117 5.18 7.42 -10.51
N ILE A 118 4.05 6.76 -10.76
CA ILE A 118 2.79 7.43 -11.02
C ILE A 118 2.37 8.19 -9.76
N SER A 119 1.84 9.39 -9.94
CA SER A 119 1.34 10.21 -8.84
C SER A 119 -0.16 10.50 -8.97
N VAL A 120 -0.82 10.71 -7.84
CA VAL A 120 -2.20 11.18 -7.76
C VAL A 120 -2.35 12.20 -6.65
N ASP A 121 -3.08 13.28 -6.93
CA ASP A 121 -3.43 14.29 -5.94
C ASP A 121 -4.74 13.94 -5.22
N LEU A 122 -4.64 13.76 -3.91
CA LEU A 122 -5.76 13.48 -3.02
C LEU A 122 -6.00 14.68 -2.08
N ILE A 123 -7.25 14.89 -1.69
CA ILE A 123 -7.62 16.04 -0.85
C ILE A 123 -7.89 15.59 0.58
N ALA A 124 -6.98 15.92 1.51
CA ALA A 124 -7.24 15.81 2.93
C ALA A 124 -8.03 17.03 3.44
N THR A 125 -8.71 16.86 4.57
CA THR A 125 -9.47 17.92 5.25
C THR A 125 -8.83 18.20 6.60
N GLY A 126 -8.29 19.41 6.77
CA GLY A 126 -7.70 19.90 8.00
C GLY A 126 -8.66 20.80 8.78
N THR A 127 -8.75 20.58 10.08
CA THR A 127 -9.52 21.41 11.01
C THR A 127 -8.76 21.61 12.30
N ILE A 128 -9.04 22.73 12.95
CA ILE A 128 -8.62 23.04 14.31
C ILE A 128 -9.84 23.00 15.21
N THR A 129 -9.68 22.40 16.38
CA THR A 129 -10.65 22.46 17.47
C THR A 129 -10.02 23.20 18.64
N ARG A 130 -10.72 24.23 19.13
CA ARG A 130 -10.29 25.03 20.27
C ARG A 130 -10.55 24.28 21.57
N ILE A 131 -9.72 24.50 22.57
CA ILE A 131 -9.81 23.87 23.89
C ILE A 131 -10.12 24.97 24.91
N PHE A 132 -11.04 24.68 25.83
CA PHE A 132 -11.35 25.51 26.99
C PHE A 132 -10.96 24.78 28.28
N SER A 133 -10.70 25.56 29.31
CA SER A 133 -10.41 25.05 30.66
C SER A 133 -11.64 24.49 31.37
N GLU A 134 -12.82 24.96 31.00
CA GLU A 134 -14.07 24.63 31.65
C GLU A 134 -14.74 23.46 30.91
N THR A 135 -14.32 22.25 31.26
CA THR A 135 -14.94 21.01 30.76
C THR A 135 -16.23 20.73 31.52
N GLY A 136 -17.33 20.44 30.82
CA GLY A 136 -18.63 20.15 31.43
C GLY A 136 -19.56 21.36 31.53
N ASN A 137 -19.14 22.53 31.03
CA ASN A 137 -20.03 23.67 30.84
C ASN A 137 -20.76 23.53 29.48
N PRO A 138 -22.10 23.45 29.44
CA PRO A 138 -22.83 23.22 28.19
C PRO A 138 -22.57 24.24 27.08
N ALA A 139 -22.31 25.51 27.42
CA ALA A 139 -22.03 26.55 26.43
C ALA A 139 -20.63 26.40 25.81
N CYS A 140 -19.62 26.01 26.61
CA CYS A 140 -18.27 25.77 26.11
C CYS A 140 -18.16 24.42 25.38
N ASP A 141 -18.80 23.38 25.90
CA ASP A 141 -18.83 22.06 25.27
C ASP A 141 -19.58 22.10 23.93
N SER A 142 -20.71 22.83 23.86
CA SER A 142 -21.44 23.04 22.60
C SER A 142 -20.61 23.84 21.61
N PHE A 143 -19.85 24.85 22.03
CA PHE A 143 -18.93 25.58 21.14
C PHE A 143 -17.89 24.65 20.51
N VAL A 144 -17.23 23.82 21.34
CA VAL A 144 -16.18 22.88 20.89
C VAL A 144 -16.72 21.83 19.92
N THR A 145 -17.95 21.37 20.15
CA THR A 145 -18.57 20.30 19.33
C THR A 145 -19.25 20.81 18.06
N SER A 146 -19.76 22.04 18.06
CA SER A 146 -20.46 22.65 16.91
C SER A 146 -19.55 23.44 15.97
N THR A 147 -18.33 23.79 16.41
CA THR A 147 -17.47 24.72 15.68
C THR A 147 -16.14 24.08 15.29
N SER A 148 -15.90 23.96 13.98
CA SER A 148 -14.58 23.65 13.43
C SER A 148 -13.94 24.92 12.86
N TRP A 149 -12.64 25.06 13.09
CA TRP A 149 -11.85 26.17 12.56
C TRP A 149 -10.98 25.70 11.40
N ALA A 150 -10.84 26.54 10.39
CA ALA A 150 -9.90 26.29 9.31
C ALA A 150 -8.48 26.29 9.87
N LEU A 151 -7.56 25.54 9.26
CA LEU A 151 -6.17 25.43 9.73
C LEU A 151 -5.48 26.79 9.87
N ASN A 152 -5.78 27.75 8.98
CA ASN A 152 -5.17 29.07 9.00
C ASN A 152 -5.91 30.10 9.89
N GLY A 153 -6.93 29.66 10.66
CA GLY A 153 -7.70 30.51 11.55
C GLY A 153 -6.95 30.85 12.85
N ALA A 154 -6.49 32.09 12.97
CA ALA A 154 -5.69 32.57 14.10
C ALA A 154 -6.49 33.37 15.14
N GLY A 155 -7.82 33.35 15.06
CA GLY A 155 -8.67 34.12 15.98
C GLY A 155 -8.68 33.53 17.39
N ALA A 156 -8.62 34.42 18.39
CA ALA A 156 -8.88 34.10 19.79
C ALA A 156 -10.33 34.47 20.13
N THR A 157 -11.00 33.62 20.90
CA THR A 157 -12.37 33.85 21.36
C THR A 157 -12.58 33.27 22.76
N TYR A 158 -13.72 33.59 23.34
CA TYR A 158 -14.27 33.01 24.56
C TYR A 158 -15.55 32.23 24.22
N CYS A 159 -15.98 31.32 25.10
CA CYS A 159 -17.34 30.76 25.03
C CYS A 159 -18.29 31.61 25.88
N ASP A 160 -19.56 31.66 25.48
CA ASP A 160 -20.60 32.48 26.12
C ASP A 160 -21.15 31.79 27.39
N ALA A 161 -20.26 31.60 28.35
CA ALA A 161 -20.52 31.07 29.69
C ALA A 161 -20.27 32.15 30.75
N PRO A 162 -20.83 32.02 31.97
CA PRO A 162 -20.49 32.88 33.10
C PRO A 162 -18.96 33.00 33.28
N GLY A 163 -18.49 34.24 33.40
CA GLY A 163 -17.05 34.54 33.50
C GLY A 163 -16.28 34.53 32.16
N ARG A 164 -16.95 34.24 31.04
CA ARG A 164 -16.41 34.32 29.67
C ARG A 164 -15.02 33.66 29.53
N PRO A 165 -14.92 32.35 29.83
CA PRO A 165 -13.68 31.63 29.73
C PRO A 165 -13.13 31.71 28.30
N TYR A 166 -11.88 32.14 28.19
CA TYR A 166 -11.13 32.17 26.95
C TYR A 166 -10.61 30.79 26.59
N ILE A 167 -10.41 30.59 25.29
CA ILE A 167 -9.64 29.45 24.78
C ILE A 167 -8.31 29.38 25.51
N ASN A 168 -7.90 28.18 25.90
CA ASN A 168 -6.61 27.94 26.54
C ASN A 168 -5.77 26.89 25.80
N GLY A 169 -6.25 26.39 24.67
CA GLY A 169 -5.50 25.48 23.83
C GLY A 169 -6.11 25.22 22.47
N THR A 170 -5.41 24.43 21.68
CA THR A 170 -5.72 24.13 20.29
C THR A 170 -5.36 22.68 20.00
N SER A 171 -6.25 21.94 19.35
CA SER A 171 -5.97 20.63 18.76
C SER A 171 -6.25 20.65 17.27
N ILE A 172 -5.58 19.75 16.53
CA ILE A 172 -5.72 19.63 15.09
C ILE A 172 -6.26 18.25 14.72
N ASN A 173 -7.14 18.23 13.71
CA ASN A 173 -7.53 17.03 12.99
C ASN A 173 -7.16 17.19 11.52
N VAL A 174 -6.54 16.18 10.93
CA VAL A 174 -6.35 16.08 9.49
C VAL A 174 -6.83 14.70 9.07
N VAL A 175 -7.80 14.67 8.17
CA VAL A 175 -8.48 13.45 7.74
C VAL A 175 -8.40 13.34 6.22
N LEU A 176 -7.94 12.21 5.71
CA LEU A 176 -8.05 11.86 4.31
C LEU A 176 -9.35 11.04 4.11
N PRO A 177 -10.36 11.58 3.42
CA PRO A 177 -11.66 10.91 3.29
C PRO A 177 -11.59 9.61 2.50
N SER A 178 -12.46 8.65 2.82
CA SER A 178 -12.57 7.38 2.10
C SER A 178 -12.81 7.56 0.59
N ALA A 179 -13.61 8.56 0.21
CA ALA A 179 -13.86 8.90 -1.19
C ALA A 179 -12.58 9.31 -1.95
N GLN A 180 -11.60 9.89 -1.26
CA GLN A 180 -10.30 10.25 -1.85
C GLN A 180 -9.38 9.03 -1.94
N LEU A 181 -9.36 8.18 -0.92
CA LEU A 181 -8.60 6.91 -0.97
C LEU A 181 -9.03 6.02 -2.14
N LYS A 182 -10.32 6.01 -2.50
CA LYS A 182 -10.84 5.29 -3.69
C LYS A 182 -10.36 5.84 -5.04
N ARG A 183 -9.77 7.04 -5.08
CA ARG A 183 -9.22 7.63 -6.32
C ARG A 183 -7.82 7.10 -6.64
N ILE A 184 -7.22 6.29 -5.77
CA ILE A 184 -5.94 5.65 -6.05
C ILE A 184 -6.09 4.72 -7.27
N PRO A 185 -5.30 4.94 -8.33
CA PRO A 185 -5.58 4.36 -9.65
C PRO A 185 -5.17 2.90 -9.80
N THR A 186 -4.19 2.43 -9.03
CA THR A 186 -3.59 1.09 -9.13
C THR A 186 -3.20 0.60 -7.75
N GLY A 187 -3.03 -0.72 -7.59
CA GLY A 187 -2.30 -1.24 -6.44
C GLY A 187 -0.82 -0.83 -6.45
N GLY A 188 -0.19 -0.88 -5.29
CA GLY A 188 1.22 -0.55 -5.06
C GLY A 188 1.48 0.07 -3.69
N GLU A 189 2.73 0.47 -3.48
CA GLU A 189 3.17 1.24 -2.31
C GLU A 189 3.11 2.73 -2.62
N TRP A 190 2.18 3.44 -2.00
CA TRP A 190 1.97 4.87 -2.22
C TRP A 190 2.46 5.67 -1.01
N SER A 191 3.29 6.68 -1.25
CA SER A 191 3.76 7.58 -0.18
C SER A 191 3.43 9.03 -0.45
N ALA A 192 3.17 9.77 0.62
CA ALA A 192 3.02 11.22 0.63
C ALA A 192 3.60 11.82 1.92
N GLN A 193 3.95 13.11 1.85
CA GLN A 193 4.39 13.87 3.01
C GLN A 193 3.50 15.10 3.19
N LEU A 194 3.00 15.31 4.41
CA LEU A 194 2.33 16.53 4.82
C LEU A 194 3.27 17.33 5.73
N VAL A 195 3.51 18.60 5.40
CA VAL A 195 4.28 19.53 6.24
C VAL A 195 3.43 20.75 6.55
N LEU A 196 3.20 20.99 7.83
CA LEU A 196 2.47 22.14 8.35
C LEU A 196 3.38 23.01 9.21
N ASN A 197 3.42 24.31 8.91
CA ASN A 197 4.06 25.32 9.72
C ASN A 197 3.11 25.76 10.84
N GLY A 198 3.48 25.48 12.09
CA GLY A 198 2.75 25.93 13.27
C GLY A 198 3.16 27.34 13.70
N LYS A 199 2.16 28.16 14.02
CA LYS A 199 2.35 29.53 14.51
C LYS A 199 1.59 29.75 15.82
N PRO A 200 2.20 30.35 16.85
CA PRO A 200 1.53 30.63 18.12
C PRO A 200 0.53 31.79 18.04
N TRP A 201 0.73 32.77 17.13
CA TRP A 201 -0.22 33.86 16.87
C TRP A 201 -0.08 34.41 15.43
N ALA A 202 -1.04 35.22 14.97
CA ALA A 202 -1.16 35.61 13.56
C ALA A 202 0.08 36.32 12.98
N SER A 203 0.67 37.26 13.74
CA SER A 203 1.84 38.03 13.29
C SER A 203 3.19 37.37 13.56
N SER A 204 3.23 36.22 14.25
CA SER A 204 4.50 35.53 14.52
C SER A 204 5.12 34.99 13.22
N PRO A 205 6.43 34.75 13.15
CA PRO A 205 6.94 33.80 12.17
C PRO A 205 6.43 32.38 12.51
N PRO A 206 6.44 31.43 11.54
CA PRO A 206 6.38 30.00 11.85
C PRO A 206 7.43 29.62 12.89
N THR A 207 7.02 28.91 13.94
CA THR A 207 7.91 28.53 15.05
C THR A 207 8.19 27.04 15.11
N VAL A 208 7.32 26.21 14.52
CA VAL A 208 7.44 24.75 14.54
C VAL A 208 6.99 24.13 13.23
N LYS A 209 7.41 22.89 12.98
CA LYS A 209 6.99 22.06 11.87
C LYS A 209 6.32 20.78 12.35
N TRP A 210 5.16 20.51 11.78
CA TRP A 210 4.43 19.27 11.94
C TRP A 210 4.52 18.48 10.65
N VAL A 211 5.19 17.33 10.70
CA VAL A 211 5.46 16.47 9.57
C VAL A 211 4.71 15.16 9.76
N ALA A 212 3.93 14.77 8.75
CA ALA A 212 3.34 13.43 8.67
C ALA A 212 3.86 12.71 7.42
N TYR A 213 4.40 11.51 7.62
CA TYR A 213 4.76 10.56 6.57
C TYR A 213 3.61 9.58 6.43
N ILE A 214 3.00 9.52 5.25
CA ILE A 214 1.79 8.73 4.98
C ILE A 214 2.14 7.66 3.97
N ASP A 215 2.10 6.40 4.41
CA ASP A 215 2.33 5.22 3.56
C ASP A 215 1.04 4.42 3.41
N LEU A 216 0.64 4.17 2.17
CA LEU A 216 -0.53 3.36 1.84
C LEU A 216 -0.08 2.11 1.08
N THR A 217 -0.44 0.95 1.62
CA THR A 217 -0.30 -0.35 0.96
C THR A 217 -1.64 -0.68 0.30
N VAL A 218 -1.71 -0.54 -1.02
CA VAL A 218 -2.95 -0.70 -1.77
C VAL A 218 -2.86 -1.92 -2.67
N THR A 219 -3.75 -2.90 -2.54
CA THR A 219 -3.74 -4.11 -3.38
C THR A 219 -4.88 -4.12 -4.39
N ASP A 220 -4.71 -4.83 -5.50
CA ASP A 220 -5.72 -5.02 -6.54
C ASP A 220 -5.85 -6.51 -6.89
N LYS A 221 -6.31 -7.30 -5.91
CA LYS A 221 -6.32 -8.76 -5.99
C LYS A 221 -7.15 -9.29 -7.16
N GLY A 222 -8.21 -8.57 -7.52
CA GLY A 222 -9.09 -8.94 -8.62
C GLY A 222 -8.44 -8.89 -10.00
N ASN A 223 -7.30 -8.19 -10.14
CA ASN A 223 -6.59 -8.01 -11.40
C ASN A 223 -5.24 -8.75 -11.45
N ILE A 224 -4.94 -9.64 -10.50
CA ILE A 224 -3.71 -10.46 -10.55
C ILE A 224 -3.75 -11.39 -11.77
N GLN A 225 -2.73 -11.33 -12.63
CA GLN A 225 -2.69 -12.15 -13.84
C GLN A 225 -1.31 -12.35 -14.47
N ALA A 226 -1.16 -13.49 -15.14
CA ALA A 226 -0.12 -13.74 -16.15
C ALA A 226 -0.55 -13.09 -17.48
N PHE A 227 -0.02 -11.91 -17.77
CA PHE A 227 -0.40 -11.13 -18.95
C PHE A 227 0.51 -11.45 -20.15
N LEU A 228 -0.11 -11.66 -21.31
CA LEU A 228 0.57 -11.91 -22.59
C LEU A 228 0.36 -10.69 -23.50
N PRO A 229 1.33 -9.78 -23.64
CA PRO A 229 1.14 -8.53 -24.38
C PRO A 229 0.74 -8.73 -25.86
N GLN A 230 1.22 -9.81 -26.47
CA GLN A 230 0.89 -10.18 -27.85
C GLN A 230 -0.52 -10.78 -27.99
N PHE A 231 -1.15 -11.19 -26.88
CA PHE A 231 -2.44 -11.89 -26.85
C PHE A 231 -3.39 -11.27 -25.81
N PRO A 232 -3.84 -10.01 -26.01
CA PRO A 232 -4.61 -9.27 -25.00
C PRO A 232 -5.99 -9.88 -24.69
N THR A 233 -6.51 -10.78 -25.53
CA THR A 233 -7.82 -11.45 -25.36
C THR A 233 -7.72 -12.82 -24.67
N GLY A 234 -6.55 -13.21 -24.15
CA GLY A 234 -6.37 -14.37 -23.28
C GLY A 234 -6.27 -15.75 -23.96
N LYS A 235 -6.61 -15.87 -25.26
CA LYS A 235 -6.42 -17.11 -26.03
C LYS A 235 -5.14 -17.05 -26.85
N ALA A 236 -4.00 -17.19 -26.19
CA ALA A 236 -2.72 -17.25 -26.88
C ALA A 236 -2.57 -18.55 -27.67
N ARG A 237 -2.20 -18.43 -28.94
CA ARG A 237 -1.84 -19.55 -29.81
C ARG A 237 -0.41 -19.31 -30.30
N VAL A 238 0.46 -20.28 -30.06
CA VAL A 238 1.87 -20.19 -30.38
C VAL A 238 2.24 -21.44 -31.17
N ASP A 239 2.84 -21.25 -32.34
CA ASP A 239 3.38 -22.33 -33.16
C ASP A 239 4.80 -22.65 -32.66
N LEU A 240 5.15 -23.93 -32.52
CA LEU A 240 6.52 -24.37 -32.17
C LEU A 240 7.52 -24.09 -33.30
N ASN A 241 7.05 -23.59 -34.45
CA ASN A 241 7.79 -23.28 -35.66
C ASN A 241 8.66 -24.47 -36.10
N LEU A 242 8.05 -25.64 -36.18
CA LEU A 242 8.73 -26.87 -36.60
C LEU A 242 9.27 -26.71 -38.03
N ARG A 243 10.54 -27.05 -38.23
CA ARG A 243 11.24 -27.00 -39.51
C ARG A 243 12.08 -28.26 -39.68
N ALA A 244 11.93 -28.91 -40.83
CA ALA A 244 12.80 -29.99 -41.26
C ALA A 244 14.15 -29.43 -41.73
N GLN A 245 15.25 -29.96 -41.21
CA GLN A 245 16.59 -29.65 -41.68
C GLN A 245 16.88 -30.42 -42.98
N PRO A 246 17.42 -29.78 -44.02
CA PRO A 246 17.78 -30.46 -45.25
C PRO A 246 18.93 -31.43 -45.00
N LEU A 247 18.66 -32.74 -45.10
CA LEU A 247 19.67 -33.80 -45.04
C LEU A 247 19.62 -34.67 -46.32
N PRO A 248 20.77 -35.16 -46.85
CA PRO A 248 20.82 -35.88 -48.12
C PRO A 248 20.23 -37.31 -48.13
N ALA A 249 19.87 -37.91 -46.99
CA ALA A 249 19.38 -39.29 -46.93
C ALA A 249 18.39 -39.53 -45.78
N ALA A 250 17.46 -40.46 -46.03
CA ALA A 250 16.31 -40.94 -45.23
C ALA A 250 16.09 -40.34 -43.83
N GLY A 251 15.07 -39.47 -43.75
CA GLY A 251 14.55 -38.89 -42.50
C GLY A 251 15.12 -37.50 -42.20
N SER A 252 14.36 -36.46 -42.55
CA SER A 252 14.75 -35.09 -42.18
C SER A 252 14.55 -34.88 -40.68
N ARG A 253 15.61 -34.43 -40.00
CA ARG A 253 15.58 -34.05 -38.58
C ARG A 253 14.74 -32.78 -38.44
N VAL A 254 13.74 -32.79 -37.57
CA VAL A 254 12.87 -31.66 -37.29
C VAL A 254 13.29 -30.98 -35.99
N THR A 255 13.36 -29.65 -36.01
CA THR A 255 13.61 -28.79 -34.85
C THR A 255 12.60 -27.64 -34.84
N GLY A 256 12.39 -27.02 -33.69
CA GLY A 256 11.49 -25.86 -33.58
C GLY A 256 11.83 -24.99 -32.39
N LEU A 257 11.56 -23.69 -32.52
CA LEU A 257 11.80 -22.67 -31.53
C LEU A 257 10.66 -21.64 -31.57
N ALA A 258 10.12 -21.30 -30.41
CA ALA A 258 9.14 -20.22 -30.27
C ALA A 258 9.39 -19.42 -29.01
N THR A 259 9.08 -18.12 -29.04
CA THR A 259 9.19 -17.23 -27.89
C THR A 259 7.82 -16.66 -27.53
N ILE A 260 7.58 -16.52 -26.22
CA ILE A 260 6.33 -15.98 -25.69
C ILE A 260 6.68 -14.85 -24.73
N ASP A 261 6.19 -13.65 -25.05
CA ASP A 261 6.25 -12.53 -24.12
C ASP A 261 5.22 -12.74 -23.01
N LEU A 262 5.71 -12.99 -21.80
CA LEU A 262 4.92 -13.09 -20.59
C LEU A 262 5.33 -11.98 -19.61
N CYS A 263 4.34 -11.37 -18.97
CA CYS A 263 4.54 -10.40 -17.90
C CYS A 263 3.62 -10.71 -16.72
N LEU A 264 4.19 -10.82 -15.53
CA LEU A 264 3.47 -11.18 -14.32
C LEU A 264 3.03 -9.91 -13.59
N TYR A 265 1.71 -9.70 -13.53
CA TYR A 265 1.12 -8.57 -12.82
C TYR A 265 0.49 -9.02 -11.52
N ASP A 266 1.04 -8.56 -10.41
CA ASP A 266 0.74 -8.95 -9.04
C ASP A 266 -0.41 -8.15 -8.41
N GLY A 267 -1.07 -7.26 -9.15
CA GLY A 267 -2.06 -6.34 -8.57
C GLY A 267 -1.44 -5.32 -7.59
N TYR A 268 -0.11 -5.21 -7.55
CA TYR A 268 0.64 -4.45 -6.55
C TYR A 268 1.86 -3.72 -7.17
N ASN A 269 1.85 -3.51 -8.49
CA ASN A 269 2.92 -2.82 -9.24
C ASN A 269 4.33 -3.42 -9.04
N SER A 270 4.43 -4.75 -8.97
CA SER A 270 5.70 -5.46 -8.78
C SER A 270 6.43 -5.03 -7.50
N ASN A 271 5.67 -4.72 -6.43
CA ASN A 271 6.20 -4.49 -5.08
C ASN A 271 6.22 -5.78 -4.24
N SER A 272 5.60 -6.89 -4.68
CA SER A 272 5.71 -8.17 -3.97
C SER A 272 7.17 -8.59 -3.81
N SER A 273 7.48 -9.39 -2.79
CA SER A 273 8.84 -9.88 -2.52
C SER A 273 9.21 -11.07 -3.41
N SER A 274 8.23 -11.93 -3.70
CA SER A 274 8.42 -13.17 -4.46
C SER A 274 7.15 -13.60 -5.18
N PHE A 275 7.31 -14.43 -6.21
CA PHE A 275 6.23 -15.06 -6.97
C PHE A 275 6.40 -16.57 -6.96
N GLN A 276 5.32 -17.32 -6.75
CA GLN A 276 5.28 -18.76 -7.00
C GLN A 276 4.67 -19.03 -8.37
N LEU A 277 5.33 -19.88 -9.14
CA LEU A 277 4.96 -20.22 -10.50
C LEU A 277 4.95 -21.73 -10.69
N THR A 278 3.92 -22.22 -11.39
CA THR A 278 3.83 -23.60 -11.85
C THR A 278 3.47 -23.61 -13.32
N PHE A 279 4.23 -24.36 -14.11
CA PHE A 279 3.96 -24.56 -15.53
C PHE A 279 3.61 -26.01 -15.77
N LYS A 280 2.48 -26.28 -16.42
CA LYS A 280 2.00 -27.65 -16.63
C LYS A 280 1.29 -27.77 -17.97
N ASP A 281 1.45 -28.88 -18.66
CA ASP A 281 0.55 -29.20 -19.78
C ASP A 281 -0.64 -30.07 -19.35
N ALA A 282 -1.58 -30.27 -20.27
CA ALA A 282 -2.79 -31.06 -20.04
C ALA A 282 -2.56 -32.58 -20.09
N LEU A 283 -1.33 -33.04 -20.32
CA LEU A 283 -1.04 -34.43 -20.67
C LEU A 283 -0.44 -35.22 -19.50
N PRO A 284 -0.67 -36.55 -19.43
CA PRO A 284 0.00 -37.41 -18.46
C PRO A 284 1.53 -37.37 -18.62
N ARG A 285 2.27 -37.57 -17.52
CA ARG A 285 3.75 -37.60 -17.57
C ARG A 285 4.34 -38.89 -18.18
N GLY A 286 3.53 -39.90 -18.46
CA GLY A 286 4.01 -41.21 -18.93
C GLY A 286 4.80 -41.13 -20.25
N GLY A 287 5.96 -41.78 -20.29
CA GLY A 287 6.75 -41.95 -21.51
C GLY A 287 7.53 -40.72 -21.99
N ARG A 288 7.77 -39.71 -21.13
CA ARG A 288 8.60 -38.52 -21.41
C ARG A 288 9.48 -38.16 -20.21
N LEU A 289 10.49 -37.32 -20.44
CA LEU A 289 11.33 -36.81 -19.35
C LEU A 289 10.57 -35.77 -18.50
N PRO A 290 10.87 -35.60 -17.20
CA PRO A 290 10.17 -34.66 -16.32
C PRO A 290 10.16 -33.20 -16.80
N GLU A 291 11.22 -32.76 -17.46
CA GLU A 291 11.43 -31.43 -18.05
C GLU A 291 10.70 -31.23 -19.39
N GLN A 292 10.06 -32.28 -19.90
CA GLN A 292 9.35 -32.23 -21.18
C GLN A 292 7.87 -31.92 -21.00
N PHE A 293 7.42 -31.03 -21.87
CA PHE A 293 6.03 -30.76 -22.17
C PHE A 293 5.72 -31.37 -23.54
N SER A 294 4.44 -31.53 -23.85
CA SER A 294 4.07 -32.19 -25.10
C SER A 294 2.83 -31.59 -25.74
N VAL A 295 2.80 -31.69 -27.06
CA VAL A 295 1.60 -31.53 -27.89
C VAL A 295 1.24 -32.88 -28.50
N VAL A 296 -0.04 -33.13 -28.72
CA VAL A 296 -0.55 -34.41 -29.26
C VAL A 296 -1.22 -34.15 -30.59
N ARG A 297 -1.14 -35.12 -31.49
CA ARG A 297 -1.81 -35.06 -32.79
C ARG A 297 -3.30 -34.85 -32.58
N LYS A 298 -3.86 -33.90 -33.30
CA LYS A 298 -5.29 -33.63 -33.30
C LYS A 298 -6.03 -34.80 -33.93
N ALA A 299 -7.17 -35.16 -33.36
CA ALA A 299 -8.04 -36.17 -33.95
C ALA A 299 -8.50 -35.73 -35.35
N ASP A 300 -8.38 -36.64 -36.30
CA ASP A 300 -8.81 -36.50 -37.69
C ASP A 300 -9.69 -37.71 -38.03
N PRO A 301 -10.91 -37.53 -38.57
CA PRO A 301 -11.80 -38.63 -38.95
C PRO A 301 -11.18 -39.67 -39.88
N LEU A 302 -10.17 -39.30 -40.65
CA LEU A 302 -9.50 -40.17 -41.62
C LEU A 302 -8.28 -40.92 -41.05
N SER A 303 -7.97 -40.71 -39.78
CA SER A 303 -6.79 -41.26 -39.11
C SER A 303 -7.17 -42.05 -37.83
N PRO A 304 -6.34 -43.01 -37.40
CA PRO A 304 -6.49 -43.60 -36.06
C PRO A 304 -6.51 -42.51 -35.00
N ALA A 305 -7.34 -42.71 -33.96
CA ALA A 305 -7.42 -41.79 -32.83
C ALA A 305 -6.02 -41.56 -32.23
N PRO A 306 -5.67 -40.33 -31.86
CA PRO A 306 -4.37 -40.02 -31.31
C PRO A 306 -4.20 -40.69 -29.94
N ASP A 307 -3.07 -41.37 -29.76
CA ASP A 307 -2.68 -41.92 -28.47
C ASP A 307 -1.61 -41.03 -27.82
N GLN A 308 -1.99 -40.33 -26.76
CA GLN A 308 -1.10 -39.45 -25.99
C GLN A 308 0.11 -40.16 -25.36
N ASN A 309 0.04 -41.49 -25.21
CA ASN A 309 1.15 -42.30 -24.70
C ASN A 309 2.04 -42.83 -25.84
N ASN A 310 1.61 -42.73 -27.10
CA ASN A 310 2.38 -43.15 -28.24
C ASN A 310 3.31 -42.02 -28.71
N PRO A 311 4.64 -42.21 -28.69
CA PRO A 311 5.60 -41.20 -29.15
C PRO A 311 5.37 -40.74 -30.61
N SER A 312 4.71 -41.55 -31.45
CA SER A 312 4.41 -41.18 -32.85
C SER A 312 3.31 -40.13 -32.97
N ASP A 313 2.41 -40.08 -31.98
CA ASP A 313 1.28 -39.15 -31.88
C ASP A 313 1.59 -37.96 -30.96
N ARG A 314 2.83 -37.84 -30.46
CA ARG A 314 3.25 -36.80 -29.52
C ARG A 314 4.50 -36.08 -29.99
N ILE A 315 4.58 -34.76 -29.81
CA ILE A 315 5.82 -33.99 -29.99
C ILE A 315 6.20 -33.38 -28.65
N ASP A 316 7.41 -33.68 -28.19
CA ASP A 316 7.95 -33.22 -26.92
C ASP A 316 8.75 -31.93 -27.12
N TYR A 317 8.67 -31.02 -26.14
CA TYR A 317 9.38 -29.76 -26.13
C TYR A 317 9.78 -29.39 -24.70
N THR A 318 10.82 -28.58 -24.57
CA THR A 318 11.23 -27.99 -23.28
C THR A 318 10.79 -26.53 -23.22
N VAL A 319 10.62 -26.03 -22.00
CA VAL A 319 10.30 -24.61 -21.76
C VAL A 319 11.38 -24.02 -20.87
N GLU A 320 11.92 -22.90 -21.29
CA GLU A 320 12.83 -22.09 -20.48
C GLU A 320 12.17 -20.75 -20.19
N MET A 321 12.34 -20.25 -18.97
CA MET A 321 11.87 -18.92 -18.57
C MET A 321 13.06 -18.03 -18.27
N SER A 322 13.03 -16.79 -18.74
CA SER A 322 13.93 -15.74 -18.29
C SER A 322 13.24 -14.87 -17.25
N GLY A 323 13.97 -14.37 -16.26
CA GLY A 323 13.37 -13.53 -15.22
C GLY A 323 14.32 -13.12 -14.10
N PRO A 324 13.88 -12.28 -13.17
CA PRO A 324 14.65 -11.91 -11.99
C PRO A 324 14.77 -13.10 -11.03
N ALA A 325 15.98 -13.42 -10.56
CA ALA A 325 16.22 -14.35 -9.45
C ALA A 325 15.33 -15.63 -9.44
N LEU A 326 15.49 -16.48 -10.47
CA LEU A 326 14.73 -17.73 -10.69
C LEU A 326 15.13 -18.88 -9.74
N GLY A 327 15.31 -18.57 -8.46
CA GLY A 327 15.82 -19.48 -7.43
C GLY A 327 17.32 -19.35 -7.13
N SER A 328 18.06 -18.57 -7.93
CA SER A 328 19.51 -18.36 -7.78
C SER A 328 19.90 -16.98 -7.22
N GLY A 329 18.91 -16.12 -6.91
CA GLY A 329 19.16 -14.75 -6.42
C GLY A 329 19.67 -13.77 -7.48
N LYS A 330 19.80 -14.18 -8.75
CA LYS A 330 20.23 -13.32 -9.87
C LYS A 330 19.33 -13.50 -11.11
N PRO A 331 19.17 -12.46 -11.96
CA PRO A 331 18.52 -12.63 -13.25
C PRO A 331 19.18 -13.74 -14.07
N GLY A 332 18.39 -14.51 -14.78
CA GLY A 332 18.92 -15.61 -15.59
C GLY A 332 17.82 -16.35 -16.34
N VAL A 333 18.19 -17.53 -16.82
CA VAL A 333 17.31 -18.47 -17.51
C VAL A 333 17.17 -19.73 -16.67
N ARG A 334 15.95 -20.24 -16.53
CA ARG A 334 15.65 -21.49 -15.83
C ARG A 334 14.90 -22.45 -16.76
N PRO A 335 15.40 -23.68 -16.96
CA PRO A 335 14.59 -24.73 -17.56
C PRO A 335 13.46 -25.12 -16.61
N LEU A 336 12.25 -25.20 -17.16
CA LEU A 336 11.04 -25.51 -16.39
C LEU A 336 10.79 -27.02 -16.39
N VAL A 337 10.31 -27.52 -15.26
CA VAL A 337 9.89 -28.92 -15.11
C VAL A 337 8.37 -28.96 -15.06
N ASN A 338 7.78 -29.88 -15.83
CA ASN A 338 6.34 -29.91 -16.04
C ASN A 338 5.59 -30.26 -14.75
N GLY A 339 4.88 -29.30 -14.17
CA GLY A 339 4.14 -29.42 -12.92
C GLY A 339 4.98 -29.17 -11.67
N GLU A 340 6.23 -28.72 -11.80
CA GLU A 340 7.03 -28.25 -10.65
C GLU A 340 6.63 -26.81 -10.31
N THR A 341 6.44 -26.55 -9.02
CA THR A 341 6.32 -25.19 -8.49
C THR A 341 7.68 -24.69 -8.06
N PHE A 342 8.04 -23.49 -8.49
CA PHE A 342 9.24 -22.80 -8.03
C PHE A 342 8.92 -21.37 -7.61
N THR A 343 9.84 -20.81 -6.81
CA THR A 343 9.74 -19.43 -6.33
C THR A 343 10.74 -18.54 -7.04
N MET A 344 10.26 -17.42 -7.55
CA MET A 344 11.03 -16.31 -8.06
C MET A 344 11.14 -15.25 -6.97
N THR A 345 12.34 -14.79 -6.63
CA THR A 345 12.57 -13.84 -5.52
C THR A 345 13.01 -12.47 -6.04
N SER A 346 13.26 -11.52 -5.13
CA SER A 346 13.80 -10.19 -5.47
C SER A 346 12.95 -9.42 -6.50
N ILE A 347 11.64 -9.60 -6.43
CA ILE A 347 10.69 -8.98 -7.37
C ILE A 347 10.63 -7.46 -7.17
N GLY A 348 10.69 -6.98 -5.92
CA GLY A 348 10.72 -5.55 -5.61
C GLY A 348 11.91 -4.78 -6.23
N ASP A 349 12.98 -5.49 -6.60
CA ASP A 349 14.18 -4.93 -7.25
C ASP A 349 14.29 -5.32 -8.74
N ALA A 350 13.36 -6.15 -9.23
CA ALA A 350 13.38 -6.60 -10.60
C ALA A 350 13.13 -5.47 -11.60
N ASN A 351 13.58 -5.66 -12.84
CA ASN A 351 13.17 -4.83 -13.96
C ASN A 351 11.64 -4.86 -14.10
N ILE A 352 11.05 -3.70 -14.38
CA ILE A 352 9.62 -3.54 -14.59
C ILE A 352 9.31 -3.14 -16.01
N ARG A 353 8.14 -3.56 -16.50
CA ARG A 353 7.60 -3.16 -17.79
C ARG A 353 6.23 -2.50 -17.58
N ALA A 354 6.07 -1.29 -18.12
CA ALA A 354 4.76 -0.66 -18.20
C ALA A 354 3.88 -1.42 -19.21
N VAL A 355 2.67 -1.77 -18.79
CA VAL A 355 1.69 -2.49 -19.61
C VAL A 355 0.30 -1.90 -19.43
N ARG A 356 -0.55 -2.10 -20.45
CA ARG A 356 -1.96 -1.76 -20.39
C ARG A 356 -2.77 -3.05 -20.36
N ILE A 357 -3.28 -3.39 -19.18
CA ILE A 357 -4.12 -4.57 -18.98
C ILE A 357 -5.56 -4.16 -19.27
N PRO A 358 -6.35 -4.95 -20.02
CA PRO A 358 -7.71 -4.55 -20.42
C PRO A 358 -8.63 -4.15 -19.27
N GLN A 359 -8.45 -4.76 -18.09
CA GLN A 359 -9.29 -4.55 -16.90
C GLN A 359 -8.84 -3.34 -16.04
N VAL A 360 -7.65 -2.78 -16.31
CA VAL A 360 -7.11 -1.64 -15.54
C VAL A 360 -6.91 -0.45 -16.48
N ILE A 361 -7.64 0.64 -16.21
CA ILE A 361 -7.66 1.84 -17.06
C ILE A 361 -6.28 2.51 -17.09
N THR A 362 -5.64 2.62 -15.93
CA THR A 362 -4.33 3.25 -15.75
C THR A 362 -3.22 2.27 -16.13
N PRO A 363 -2.18 2.70 -16.86
CA PRO A 363 -1.00 1.86 -17.09
C PRO A 363 -0.42 1.36 -15.76
N VAL A 364 -0.15 0.06 -15.69
CA VAL A 364 0.44 -0.61 -14.53
C VAL A 364 1.83 -1.11 -14.88
N VAL A 365 2.59 -1.53 -13.87
CA VAL A 365 3.89 -2.18 -14.09
C VAL A 365 3.83 -3.65 -13.71
N CYS A 366 4.47 -4.49 -14.52
CA CYS A 366 4.56 -5.93 -14.32
C CYS A 366 6.01 -6.39 -14.43
N THR A 367 6.28 -7.61 -13.98
CA THR A 367 7.61 -8.23 -14.08
C THR A 367 7.71 -9.03 -15.39
N PRO A 368 8.58 -8.65 -16.35
CA PRO A 368 8.73 -9.35 -17.61
C PRO A 368 9.44 -10.70 -17.39
N THR A 369 8.82 -11.79 -17.84
CA THR A 369 9.31 -13.16 -17.70
C THR A 369 9.11 -13.97 -18.98
N PRO A 370 9.79 -13.65 -20.10
CA PRO A 370 9.54 -14.31 -21.37
C PRO A 370 9.88 -15.80 -21.32
N LEU A 371 9.17 -16.58 -22.14
CA LEU A 371 9.36 -18.02 -22.28
C LEU A 371 9.97 -18.35 -23.64
N THR A 372 10.86 -19.34 -23.66
CA THR A 372 11.39 -19.96 -24.87
C THR A 372 10.95 -21.42 -24.89
N LEU A 373 10.29 -21.83 -25.97
CA LEU A 373 9.83 -23.19 -26.21
C LEU A 373 10.73 -23.81 -27.27
N THR A 374 11.35 -24.94 -26.96
CA THR A 374 12.27 -25.64 -27.87
C THR A 374 11.79 -27.06 -28.10
N ALA A 375 11.43 -27.40 -29.34
CA ALA A 375 11.04 -28.76 -29.68
C ALA A 375 12.25 -29.70 -29.54
N VAL A 376 12.06 -30.82 -28.84
CA VAL A 376 13.08 -31.88 -28.76
C VAL A 376 13.28 -32.42 -30.18
N PRO A 377 14.52 -32.44 -30.71
CA PRO A 377 14.72 -32.85 -32.10
C PRO A 377 14.25 -34.29 -32.34
N PHE A 378 13.53 -34.52 -33.44
CA PHE A 378 13.00 -35.83 -33.81
C PHE A 378 13.13 -36.10 -35.32
N ASN A 379 13.07 -37.35 -35.74
CA ASN A 379 12.99 -37.70 -37.17
C ASN A 379 11.54 -37.57 -37.63
N GLN A 380 11.31 -36.90 -38.76
CA GLN A 380 9.98 -36.76 -39.34
C GLN A 380 9.26 -38.10 -39.55
N LEU A 381 10.00 -39.17 -39.86
CA LEU A 381 9.43 -40.50 -40.10
C LEU A 381 8.91 -41.18 -38.82
N ASP A 382 9.35 -40.74 -37.64
CA ASP A 382 8.91 -41.28 -36.35
C ASP A 382 7.57 -40.67 -35.90
N LYS A 383 7.05 -39.67 -36.63
CA LYS A 383 5.82 -38.96 -36.30
C LYS A 383 4.75 -39.19 -37.36
N ARG A 384 3.50 -39.29 -36.92
CA ARG A 384 2.36 -39.35 -37.83
C ARG A 384 2.10 -37.97 -38.44
N ALA A 385 1.75 -37.93 -39.72
CA ALA A 385 1.32 -36.69 -40.35
C ALA A 385 0.03 -36.15 -39.68
N GLY A 386 -0.05 -34.83 -39.50
CA GLY A 386 -1.21 -34.16 -38.94
C GLY A 386 -0.85 -32.86 -38.21
N HIS A 387 -1.88 -32.20 -37.70
CA HIS A 387 -1.71 -31.06 -36.79
C HIS A 387 -1.51 -31.54 -35.36
N TYR A 388 -0.62 -30.90 -34.62
CA TYR A 388 -0.39 -31.18 -33.22
C TYR A 388 -0.84 -29.98 -32.38
N GLU A 389 -1.59 -30.25 -31.32
CA GLU A 389 -2.08 -29.20 -30.40
C GLU A 389 -1.92 -29.64 -28.94
N GLY A 390 -1.80 -28.66 -28.05
CA GLY A 390 -1.66 -28.86 -26.62
C GLY A 390 -1.91 -27.55 -25.89
N THR A 391 -2.01 -27.62 -24.57
CA THR A 391 -2.24 -26.45 -23.71
C THR A 391 -1.14 -26.39 -22.67
N LEU A 392 -0.42 -25.27 -22.62
CA LEU A 392 0.49 -24.91 -21.54
C LEU A 392 -0.24 -24.01 -20.55
N SER A 393 -0.41 -24.48 -19.33
CA SER A 393 -1.04 -23.75 -18.22
C SER A 393 0.02 -23.11 -17.34
N VAL A 394 -0.22 -21.86 -16.96
CA VAL A 394 0.62 -21.10 -16.01
C VAL A 394 -0.22 -20.80 -14.79
N VAL A 395 0.21 -21.28 -13.63
CA VAL A 395 -0.35 -20.90 -12.33
C VAL A 395 0.61 -19.90 -11.70
N PHE A 396 0.08 -18.75 -11.29
CA PHE A 396 0.85 -17.63 -10.77
C PHE A 396 0.23 -17.13 -9.47
N THR A 397 1.05 -17.09 -8.42
CA THR A 397 0.66 -16.63 -7.09
C THR A 397 1.71 -15.66 -6.55
N PRO A 398 1.42 -14.36 -6.43
CA PRO A 398 2.33 -13.42 -5.77
C PRO A 398 2.38 -13.64 -4.24
N SER A 399 3.47 -13.22 -3.60
CA SER A 399 3.63 -13.40 -2.15
C SER A 399 2.61 -12.60 -1.34
N SER A 400 2.10 -13.24 -0.29
CA SER A 400 1.06 -12.68 0.58
C SER A 400 1.58 -11.78 1.69
N GLU A 401 2.89 -11.60 1.85
CA GLU A 401 3.49 -10.72 2.88
C GLU A 401 3.11 -9.23 2.70
N SER A 402 2.39 -8.90 1.63
CA SER A 402 1.83 -7.58 1.32
C SER A 402 0.32 -7.60 0.98
N LEU A 403 -0.36 -8.75 1.12
CA LEU A 403 -1.77 -8.96 0.73
C LEU A 403 -2.73 -9.04 1.90
#